data_AF-A0A9C8LJT7-F1
#
_entry.id   AF-A0A9C8LJT7-F1
#
_cell.length_a   1.000
_cell.length_b   1.000
_cell.length_c   1.000
_cell.angle_alpha   90.00
_cell.angle_beta   90.00
_cell.angle_gamma   90.00
#
_symmetry.space_group_name_H-M   'P 1'
#
loop_
_entity.id
_entity.type
_entity.pdbx_description
1 polymer ?
#
loop_
_entity_poly.entity_id
_entity_poly.type
_entity_poly.pdbx_seq_one_letter_code
_entity_poly.pdbx_strand_id
1 'polypeptide(L)'
;PPERPLSARTARLQRALNNHFEALILFTAATVLVTLSGQSSLFTAICAFIYLGARILYVPAYALGWTPGRSILWAVGFLATLLMTLAALL
;
A
#
# COMPACT_ATOMS: atom_id res chain seq x y z
N PRO A 1 -18.84 -15.24 12.33
CA PRO A 1 -18.82 -13.96 13.10
C PRO A 1 -18.10 -14.17 14.44
N PRO A 2 -17.31 -13.22 14.95
CA PRO A 2 -16.68 -13.38 16.26
C PRO A 2 -17.76 -13.43 17.36
N GLU A 3 -17.51 -14.25 18.39
CA GLU A 3 -18.44 -14.45 19.53
C GLU A 3 -18.64 -13.18 20.37
N ARG A 4 -17.71 -12.21 20.26
CA ARG A 4 -17.79 -10.87 20.85
C ARG A 4 -17.52 -9.80 19.80
N PRO A 5 -18.21 -8.65 19.85
CA PRO A 5 -17.94 -7.54 18.95
C PRO A 5 -16.50 -7.05 19.15
N LEU A 6 -15.80 -6.79 18.04
CA LEU A 6 -14.44 -6.27 18.06
C LEU A 6 -14.41 -4.88 18.73
N SER A 7 -13.34 -4.60 19.47
CA SER A 7 -13.08 -3.25 19.95
C SER A 7 -13.01 -2.27 18.77
N ALA A 8 -13.35 -1.00 18.98
CA ALA A 8 -13.32 0.00 17.92
C ALA A 8 -11.94 0.12 17.24
N ARG A 9 -10.85 -0.09 18.00
CA ARG A 9 -9.48 -0.09 17.46
C ARG A 9 -9.21 -1.35 16.63
N THR A 10 -9.61 -2.53 17.13
CA THR A 10 -9.44 -3.79 16.40
C THR A 10 -10.23 -3.80 15.09
N ALA A 11 -11.45 -3.28 15.08
CA ALA A 11 -12.26 -3.14 13.86
C ALA A 11 -11.60 -2.20 12.84
N ARG A 12 -10.93 -1.13 13.29
CA ARG A 12 -10.13 -0.25 12.41
C ARG A 12 -8.94 -0.99 11.82
N LEU A 13 -8.20 -1.74 12.63
CA LEU A 13 -7.05 -2.52 12.15
C LEU A 13 -7.46 -3.63 11.17
N GLN A 14 -8.62 -4.28 11.37
CA GLN A 14 -9.15 -5.25 10.41
C GLN A 14 -9.39 -4.61 9.03
N ARG A 15 -9.97 -3.40 9.00
CA ARG A 15 -10.12 -2.64 7.74
C ARG A 15 -8.78 -2.26 7.12
N ALA A 16 -7.81 -1.87 7.95
CA ALA A 16 -6.46 -1.57 7.48
C ALA A 16 -5.77 -2.79 6.85
N LEU A 17 -5.94 -3.98 7.44
CA LEU A 17 -5.44 -5.25 6.91
C LEU A 17 -6.08 -5.59 5.57
N ASN A 18 -7.41 -5.51 5.47
CA ASN A 18 -8.10 -5.77 4.21
C ASN A 18 -7.62 -4.83 3.09
N ASN A 19 -7.43 -3.54 3.40
CA ASN A 19 -6.87 -2.58 2.44
C ASN A 19 -5.43 -2.89 2.04
N HIS A 20 -4.62 -3.47 2.94
CA HIS A 20 -3.27 -3.92 2.60
C HIS A 20 -3.29 -5.04 1.58
N PHE A 21 -4.17 -6.02 1.73
CA PHE A 21 -4.29 -7.11 0.75
C PHE A 21 -4.66 -6.59 -0.64
N GLU A 22 -5.67 -5.72 -0.75
CA GLU A 22 -6.07 -5.11 -2.03
C GLU A 22 -4.91 -4.41 -2.72
N ALA A 23 -4.12 -3.64 -1.95
CA ALA A 23 -3.01 -2.91 -2.51
C ALA A 23 -1.76 -3.76 -2.76
N LEU A 24 -1.53 -4.82 -1.99
CA LEU A 24 -0.41 -5.72 -2.18
C LEU A 24 -0.55 -6.48 -3.49
N ILE A 25 -1.76 -6.88 -3.87
CA ILE A 25 -2.01 -7.55 -5.16
C ILE A 25 -1.51 -6.69 -6.33
N LEU A 26 -1.88 -5.41 -6.36
CA LEU A 26 -1.46 -4.47 -7.40
C LEU A 26 0.06 -4.22 -7.37
N PHE A 27 0.61 -4.02 -6.18
CA PHE A 27 2.05 -3.76 -6.02
C PHE A 27 2.90 -4.97 -6.42
N THR A 28 2.50 -6.17 -6.01
CA THR A 28 3.17 -7.42 -6.41
C THR A 28 3.17 -7.58 -7.92
N ALA A 29 2.05 -7.33 -8.60
CA ALA A 29 2.00 -7.38 -10.06
C ALA A 29 2.99 -6.40 -10.69
N ALA A 30 3.06 -5.15 -10.19
CA ALA A 30 4.00 -4.15 -10.67
C ALA A 30 5.47 -4.55 -10.43
N THR A 31 5.80 -5.09 -9.25
CA THR A 31 7.17 -5.54 -8.92
C THR A 31 7.58 -6.72 -9.80
N VAL A 32 6.69 -7.70 -10.00
CA VAL A 32 6.94 -8.84 -10.88
C VAL A 32 7.15 -8.35 -12.32
N LEU A 33 6.32 -7.43 -12.81
CA LEU A 33 6.46 -6.84 -14.14
C LEU A 33 7.84 -6.20 -14.33
N VAL A 34 8.23 -5.27 -13.46
CA VAL A 34 9.55 -4.59 -13.50
C VAL A 34 10.70 -5.60 -13.44
N THR A 35 10.59 -6.61 -12.60
CA THR A 35 11.68 -7.58 -12.38
C THR A 35 11.84 -8.49 -13.59
N LEU A 36 10.74 -9.01 -14.14
CA LEU A 36 10.77 -9.95 -15.26
C LEU A 36 11.02 -9.26 -16.60
N SER A 37 10.61 -8.00 -16.76
CA SER A 37 10.90 -7.22 -17.98
C SER A 37 12.34 -6.69 -18.02
N GLY A 38 13.11 -6.81 -16.94
CA GLY A 38 14.46 -6.25 -16.84
C GLY A 38 14.48 -4.73 -16.66
N GLN A 39 13.33 -4.07 -16.47
CA GLN A 39 13.20 -2.61 -16.33
C GLN A 39 13.47 -2.12 -14.90
N SER A 40 14.28 -2.85 -14.12
CA SER A 40 14.67 -2.43 -12.79
C SER A 40 15.61 -1.22 -12.87
N SER A 41 15.20 -0.13 -12.24
CA SER A 41 15.95 1.14 -12.20
C SER A 41 15.86 1.79 -10.83
N LEU A 42 16.73 2.78 -10.58
CA LEU A 42 16.68 3.59 -9.35
C LEU A 42 15.30 4.19 -9.12
N PHE A 43 14.61 4.61 -10.19
CA PHE A 43 13.25 5.15 -10.11
C PHE A 43 12.25 4.11 -9.57
N THR A 44 12.22 2.90 -10.17
CA THR A 44 11.33 1.81 -9.72
C THR A 44 11.64 1.39 -8.27
N ALA A 45 12.91 1.42 -7.87
CA ALA A 45 13.32 1.15 -6.49
C ALA A 45 12.81 2.21 -5.50
N ILE A 46 12.93 3.50 -5.85
CA ILE A 46 12.37 4.59 -5.04
C ILE A 46 10.84 4.45 -4.91
N CYS A 47 10.13 4.14 -5.99
CA CYS A 47 8.69 3.87 -5.94
C CYS A 47 8.36 2.72 -4.98
N ALA A 48 9.11 1.61 -5.02
CA ALA A 48 8.94 0.50 -4.10
C ALA A 48 9.12 0.89 -2.63
N PHE A 49 10.15 1.69 -2.32
CA PHE A 49 10.37 2.19 -0.96
C PHE A 49 9.29 3.19 -0.51
N ILE A 50 8.80 4.04 -1.41
CA ILE A 50 7.68 4.96 -1.13
C ILE A 50 6.42 4.15 -0.80
N TYR A 51 6.12 3.10 -1.55
CA TYR A 51 5.00 2.20 -1.26
C TYR A 51 5.15 1.58 0.13
N LEU A 52 6.33 1.05 0.46
CA LEU A 52 6.60 0.45 1.77
C LEU A 52 6.42 1.46 2.91
N GLY A 53 6.99 2.66 2.78
CA GLY A 53 6.85 3.72 3.77
C GLY A 53 5.40 4.16 3.97
N ALA A 54 4.64 4.31 2.88
CA ALA A 54 3.22 4.62 2.93
C ALA A 54 2.43 3.56 3.70
N ARG A 55 2.73 2.26 3.51
CA ARG A 55 2.06 1.15 4.21
C ARG A 55 2.36 1.15 5.71
N ILE A 56 3.63 1.34 6.08
CA ILE A 56 4.05 1.43 7.49
C ILE A 56 3.32 2.58 8.20
N LEU A 57 3.21 3.74 7.56
CA LEU A 57 2.52 4.91 8.14
C LEU A 57 0.99 4.78 8.12
N TYR A 58 0.43 4.01 7.17
CA TYR A 58 -1.02 3.84 7.03
C TYR A 58 -1.62 3.09 8.22
N VAL A 59 -0.93 2.08 8.75
CA VAL A 59 -1.38 1.28 9.89
C VAL A 59 -1.64 2.12 11.15
N PRO A 60 -0.67 2.91 11.68
CA PRO A 60 -0.92 3.77 12.84
C PRO A 60 -1.93 4.88 12.53
N ALA A 61 -1.92 5.46 11.32
CA ALA A 61 -2.95 6.42 10.92
C ALA A 61 -4.36 5.82 11.01
N TYR A 62 -4.53 4.55 10.64
CA TYR A 62 -5.79 3.83 10.75
C TYR A 62 -6.17 3.47 12.18
N ALA A 63 -5.20 3.01 12.97
CA ALA A 63 -5.39 2.66 14.38
C ALA A 63 -5.85 3.87 15.21
N LEU A 64 -5.27 5.05 14.94
CA LEU A 64 -5.58 6.31 15.62
C LEU A 64 -6.81 7.01 15.05
N GLY A 65 -7.33 6.58 13.90
CA GLY A 65 -8.47 7.21 13.25
C GLY A 65 -8.16 8.55 12.58
N TRP A 66 -6.90 8.78 12.20
CA TRP A 66 -6.45 10.05 11.64
C TRP A 66 -7.12 10.34 10.29
N THR A 67 -7.76 11.51 10.19
CA THR A 67 -8.33 12.06 8.96
C THR A 67 -7.74 13.45 8.70
N PRO A 68 -7.24 13.74 7.49
CA PRO A 68 -7.29 12.94 6.25
C PRO A 68 -6.08 12.01 6.02
N GLY A 69 -5.18 11.84 6.99
CA GLY A 69 -3.89 11.14 6.80
C GLY A 69 -3.98 9.76 6.13
N ARG A 70 -5.04 8.99 6.43
CA ARG A 70 -5.31 7.70 5.75
C ARG A 70 -5.40 7.82 4.23
N SER A 71 -6.16 8.78 3.72
CA SER A 71 -6.39 8.96 2.29
C SER A 71 -5.13 9.42 1.56
N ILE A 72 -4.34 10.30 2.21
CA ILE A 72 -3.07 10.79 1.66
C ILE A 72 -2.09 9.63 1.51
N LEU A 73 -1.90 8.84 2.57
CA LEU A 73 -0.98 7.69 2.55
C LEU A 73 -1.41 6.63 1.55
N TRP A 74 -2.72 6.38 1.43
CA TRP A 74 -3.26 5.49 0.39
C TRP A 74 -2.95 6.00 -1.02
N ALA A 75 -3.17 7.30 -1.30
CA ALA A 75 -2.92 7.89 -2.60
C ALA A 75 -1.42 7.87 -2.97
N VAL A 76 -0.53 8.13 -2.00
CA VAL A 76 0.92 8.02 -2.20
C VAL A 76 1.33 6.60 -2.56
N GLY A 77 0.84 5.59 -1.83
CA GLY A 77 1.12 4.19 -2.15
C GLY A 77 0.55 3.75 -3.51
N PHE A 78 -0.65 4.22 -3.85
CA PHE A 78 -1.26 3.97 -5.16
C PHE A 78 -0.44 4.61 -6.29
N LEU A 79 -0.06 5.88 -6.16
CA LEU A 79 0.71 6.60 -7.16
C LEU A 79 2.10 5.97 -7.36
N ALA A 80 2.76 5.56 -6.28
CA ALA A 80 4.03 4.85 -6.38
C ALA A 80 3.90 3.54 -7.17
N THR A 81 2.83 2.78 -6.94
CA THR A 81 2.55 1.54 -7.69
C THR A 81 2.27 1.85 -9.16
N LEU A 82 1.45 2.85 -9.46
CA LEU A 82 1.11 3.25 -10.82
C LEU A 82 2.34 3.69 -11.60
N LEU A 83 3.17 4.56 -11.02
CA LEU A 83 4.40 5.05 -11.65
C LEU A 83 5.40 3.92 -11.91
N MET A 84 5.50 2.97 -10.99
CA MET A 84 6.37 1.79 -11.16
C MET A 84 5.90 0.92 -12.32
N THR A 85 4.60 0.70 -12.46
CA THR A 85 4.04 -0.02 -13.62
C THR A 85 4.27 0.72 -14.93
N LEU A 86 4.04 2.04 -14.97
CA LEU A 86 4.25 2.85 -16.17
C LEU A 86 5.72 2.86 -16.60
N ALA A 87 6.66 2.94 -15.65
CA ALA A 87 8.08 2.87 -15.93
C ALA A 87 8.51 1.52 -16.52
N ALA A 88 7.77 0.44 -16.25
CA ALA A 88 8.04 -0.88 -16.83
C ALA A 88 7.56 -1.04 -18.28
N LEU A 89 6.71 -0.12 -18.75
CA LEU A 89 6.09 -0.15 -20.09
C LEU A 89 6.77 0.80 -21.08
N LEU A 90 7.71 1.62 -20.62
CA LEU A 90 8.56 2.52 -21.40
C LEU A 90 9.95 1.91 -21.53
#